data_AF-A0A533YVE1-F1
#
_entry.id   AF-A0A533YVE1-F1
#
_cell.length_a   1.000
_cell.length_b   1.000
_cell.length_c   1.000
_cell.angle_alpha   90.00
_cell.angle_beta   90.00
_cell.angle_gamma   90.00
#
_symmetry.space_group_name_H-M   'P 1'
#
loop_
_entity.id
_entity.type
_entity.pdbx_description
1 polymer ?
#
loop_
_entity_poly.entity_id
_entity_poly.type
_entity_poly.pdbx_seq_one_letter_code
_entity_poly.pdbx_strand_id
1 'polypeptide(L)'
;MYNVAVVTDEKCVAKKGCRLCIMYCPEADCILLDTKNMVAKVVTDICKGCELCKVVCDAAKHQAIEMLAMGADGKLLHKKGEAAGLGQAYAG
;
A
#
# COMPACT_ATOMS: atom_id res chain seq x y z
N MET A 1 -11.71 -10.00 2.49
CA MET A 1 -11.13 -8.66 2.69
C MET A 1 -9.63 -8.81 2.59
N TYR A 2 -8.97 -8.14 1.66
CA TYR A 2 -7.50 -8.09 1.61
C TYR A 2 -7.07 -6.63 1.75
N ASN A 3 -5.93 -6.43 2.40
CA ASN A 3 -5.34 -5.10 2.52
C ASN A 3 -4.47 -4.82 1.29
N VAL A 4 -4.41 -3.57 0.87
CA VAL A 4 -3.50 -3.11 -0.17
C VAL A 4 -2.56 -2.05 0.39
N ALA A 5 -1.34 -2.03 -0.15
CA ALA A 5 -0.36 -1.04 0.23
C ALA A 5 -0.71 0.31 -0.39
N VAL A 6 -0.57 1.38 0.38
CA VAL A 6 -0.75 2.76 -0.04
C VAL A 6 0.46 3.57 0.38
N VAL A 7 1.01 4.35 -0.55
CA VAL A 7 2.17 5.21 -0.31
C VAL A 7 1.70 6.61 0.06
N THR A 8 2.28 7.18 1.12
CA THR A 8 2.13 8.60 1.46
C THR A 8 3.23 9.40 0.76
N ASP A 9 2.86 10.21 -0.22
CA ASP A 9 3.79 10.95 -1.08
C ASP A 9 4.75 11.84 -0.29
N GLU A 10 4.29 12.49 0.78
CA GLU A 10 5.09 13.39 1.61
C GLU A 10 6.20 12.68 2.37
N LYS A 11 5.98 11.41 2.73
CA LYS A 11 6.95 10.58 3.46
C LYS A 11 7.87 9.80 2.52
N CYS A 12 7.47 9.61 1.27
CA CYS A 12 8.24 8.85 0.30
C CYS A 12 9.56 9.56 -0.04
N VAL A 13 10.68 8.84 0.04
CA VAL A 13 12.01 9.38 -0.30
C VAL A 13 12.54 8.84 -1.64
N ALA A 14 11.67 8.39 -2.53
CA ALA A 14 12.07 7.95 -3.88
C ALA A 14 12.73 9.08 -4.69
N LYS A 15 12.39 10.35 -4.42
CA LYS A 15 13.12 11.53 -4.94
C LYS A 15 14.59 11.59 -4.54
N LYS A 16 14.98 10.93 -3.43
CA LYS A 16 16.36 10.78 -2.96
C LYS A 16 17.02 9.47 -3.43
N GLY A 17 16.35 8.71 -4.31
CA GLY A 17 16.90 7.48 -4.90
C GLY A 17 16.46 6.17 -4.25
N CYS A 18 15.64 6.18 -3.19
CA CYS A 18 15.18 4.93 -2.58
C CYS A 18 14.27 4.13 -3.53
N ARG A 19 14.54 2.83 -3.71
CA ARG A 19 13.76 1.90 -4.55
C ARG A 19 13.42 0.59 -3.84
N LEU A 20 13.62 0.51 -2.52
CA LEU A 20 13.51 -0.76 -1.77
C LEU A 20 12.14 -1.41 -1.94
N CYS A 21 11.04 -0.68 -1.76
CA CYS A 21 9.70 -1.26 -1.92
C CYS A 21 9.44 -1.81 -3.33
N ILE A 22 10.01 -1.19 -4.37
CA ILE A 22 9.91 -1.65 -5.76
C ILE A 22 10.72 -2.94 -5.94
N MET A 23 11.95 -3.00 -5.42
CA MET A 23 12.83 -4.17 -5.60
C MET A 23 12.42 -5.38 -4.76
N TYR A 24 11.82 -5.17 -3.59
CA TYR A 24 11.42 -6.24 -2.68
C TYR A 24 9.96 -6.66 -2.84
N CYS A 25 9.17 -5.99 -3.69
CA CYS A 25 7.83 -6.47 -3.97
C CYS A 25 7.91 -7.83 -4.68
N PRO A 26 7.25 -8.89 -4.18
CA PRO A 26 7.29 -10.20 -4.83
C PRO A 26 6.43 -10.22 -6.10
N GLU A 27 5.53 -9.25 -6.25
CA GLU A 27 4.64 -9.13 -7.40
C GLU A 27 5.24 -8.19 -8.44
N ALA A 28 5.46 -8.71 -9.65
CA ALA A 28 5.95 -7.93 -10.77
C ALA A 28 5.00 -6.75 -11.07
N ASP A 29 5.58 -5.60 -11.38
CA ASP A 29 4.87 -4.37 -11.75
C ASP A 29 3.84 -3.86 -10.72
N CYS A 30 3.84 -4.40 -9.49
CA CYS A 30 2.93 -3.98 -8.44
C CYS A 30 3.27 -2.60 -7.86
N ILE A 31 4.56 -2.24 -7.82
CA ILE A 31 5.01 -0.95 -7.30
C ILE A 31 5.93 -0.31 -8.33
N LEU A 32 5.55 0.87 -8.81
CA LEU A 32 6.25 1.59 -9.87
C LEU A 32 6.74 2.94 -9.37
N LEU A 33 7.81 3.45 -9.99
CA LEU A 33 8.23 4.83 -9.77
C LEU A 33 7.33 5.77 -10.59
N ASP A 34 6.62 6.67 -9.93
CA ASP A 34 6.02 7.82 -10.61
C ASP A 34 7.15 8.80 -10.97
N THR A 35 7.52 8.86 -12.24
CA THR A 35 8.62 9.72 -12.72
C THR A 35 8.27 11.21 -12.71
N LYS A 36 6.99 11.58 -12.56
CA LYS A 36 6.57 12.98 -12.46
C LYS A 36 6.76 13.52 -11.05
N ASN A 37 6.25 12.79 -10.06
CA ASN A 37 6.27 13.19 -8.65
C ASN A 37 7.48 12.63 -7.88
N MET A 38 8.21 11.69 -8.49
CA MET A 38 9.35 11.00 -7.89
C MET A 38 9.00 10.29 -6.57
N VAL A 39 7.83 9.65 -6.55
CA VAL A 39 7.30 8.82 -5.45
C VAL A 39 7.02 7.41 -5.95
N ALA A 40 7.00 6.43 -5.05
CA ALA A 40 6.53 5.09 -5.39
C ALA A 40 4.99 5.07 -5.46
N LYS A 41 4.41 4.37 -6.42
CA LYS A 41 2.97 4.15 -6.55
C LYS A 41 2.66 2.68 -6.61
N VAL A 42 1.60 2.28 -5.91
CA VAL A 42 1.11 0.90 -5.88
C VAL A 42 0.00 0.75 -6.91
N VAL A 43 0.09 -0.27 -7.74
CA VAL A 43 -0.99 -0.71 -8.62
C VAL A 43 -1.90 -1.63 -7.80
N THR A 44 -3.02 -1.07 -7.32
CA THR A 44 -3.91 -1.71 -6.35
C THR A 44 -4.49 -3.04 -6.84
N ASP A 45 -4.69 -3.18 -8.15
CA ASP A 45 -5.25 -4.39 -8.76
C ASP A 45 -4.26 -5.57 -8.78
N ILE A 46 -2.96 -5.27 -8.70
CA ILE A 46 -1.89 -6.27 -8.65
C ILE A 46 -1.54 -6.61 -7.20
N CYS A 47 -1.63 -5.64 -6.29
CA CYS A 47 -1.23 -5.79 -4.90
C CYS A 47 -1.96 -6.94 -4.19
N LYS A 48 -1.19 -7.93 -3.69
CA LYS A 48 -1.71 -9.09 -2.94
C LYS A 48 -1.74 -8.91 -1.43
N GLY A 49 -1.37 -7.72 -0.93
CA GLY A 49 -1.42 -7.43 0.50
C GLY A 49 -0.40 -8.17 1.35
N CYS A 50 0.73 -8.60 0.80
CA CYS A 50 1.76 -9.36 1.52
C CYS A 50 2.59 -8.55 2.52
N GLU A 51 2.39 -7.22 2.57
CA GLU A 51 3.02 -6.27 3.51
C GLU A 51 4.55 -6.13 3.42
N LEU A 52 5.25 -6.89 2.56
CA LEU A 52 6.71 -6.86 2.47
C LEU A 52 7.25 -5.46 2.14
N CYS A 53 6.59 -4.73 1.24
CA CYS A 53 6.95 -3.35 0.90
C CYS A 53 6.89 -2.41 2.12
N LYS A 54 5.91 -2.59 3.01
CA LYS A 54 5.78 -1.84 4.26
C LYS A 54 6.92 -2.17 5.21
N VAL A 55 7.19 -3.46 5.42
CA VAL A 55 8.27 -3.93 6.30
C VAL A 55 9.61 -3.33 5.88
N VAL A 56 9.96 -3.35 4.59
CA VAL A 56 11.24 -2.78 4.13
C VAL A 56 11.28 -1.25 4.22
N CYS A 57 10.14 -0.58 4.01
CA CYS A 57 10.05 0.88 4.14
C CYS A 57 10.20 1.34 5.61
N ASP A 58 9.63 0.58 6.54
CA ASP A 58 9.74 0.81 7.99
C ASP A 58 11.15 0.48 8.49
N ALA A 59 11.77 -0.61 8.01
CA ALA A 59 13.15 -0.97 8.33
C ALA A 59 14.14 0.11 7.87
N ALA A 60 13.87 0.76 6.72
CA ALA A 60 14.63 1.91 6.23
C ALA A 60 14.27 3.25 6.93
N LYS A 61 13.40 3.22 7.94
CA LYS A 61 12.94 4.37 8.74
C LYS A 61 12.22 5.46 7.94
N HIS A 62 11.59 5.12 6.82
CA HIS A 62 10.82 6.09 6.01
C HIS A 62 9.35 6.13 6.40
N GLN A 63 8.78 4.98 6.81
CA GLN A 63 7.39 4.87 7.27
C GLN A 63 6.36 5.48 6.31
N ALA A 64 6.62 5.33 5.00
CA ALA A 64 5.84 5.94 3.94
C ALA A 64 4.73 5.03 3.39
N ILE A 65 4.55 3.82 3.94
CA ILE A 65 3.59 2.82 3.44
C ILE A 65 2.65 2.39 4.56
N GLU A 66 1.35 2.46 4.26
CA GLU A 66 0.26 2.00 5.10
C GLU A 66 -0.50 0.88 4.38
N MET A 67 -1.07 -0.04 5.15
CA MET A 67 -1.94 -1.11 4.62
C MET A 67 -3.38 -0.69 4.87
N LEU A 68 -4.15 -0.50 3.80
CA LEU A 68 -5.57 -0.12 3.88
C LEU A 68 -6.45 -1.25 3.37
N ALA A 69 -7.59 -1.45 4.01
CA ALA A 69 -8.56 -2.46 3.59
C ALA A 69 -9.24 -2.04 2.28
N MET A 70 -9.46 -3.00 1.39
CA MET A 70 -10.29 -2.80 0.20
C MET A 70 -11.74 -3.22 0.48
N GLY A 71 -12.68 -2.33 0.17
CA GLY A 71 -14.11 -2.58 0.24
C GLY A 71 -14.59 -3.52 -0.86
N ALA A 72 -15.81 -4.05 -0.72
CA ALA A 72 -16.42 -4.94 -1.72
C ALA A 72 -16.70 -4.25 -3.06
N ASP A 73 -16.74 -2.92 -3.07
CA ASP A 73 -16.88 -2.08 -4.26
C ASP A 73 -15.54 -1.76 -4.95
N GLY A 74 -14.44 -2.37 -4.49
CA GLY A 74 -13.09 -2.14 -5.02
C GLY A 74 -12.45 -0.82 -4.56
N LYS A 75 -13.07 -0.10 -3.62
CA LYS A 75 -12.54 1.18 -3.12
C LYS A 75 -11.73 1.00 -1.84
N LEU A 76 -10.78 1.90 -1.63
CA LEU A 76 -9.98 1.97 -0.41
C LEU A 76 -10.83 2.47 0.76
N LEU A 77 -10.77 1.76 1.87
CA LEU A 77 -11.38 2.16 3.14
C LEU A 77 -10.34 2.96 3.93
N HIS A 78 -10.48 4.28 3.93
CA HIS A 78 -9.52 5.20 4.54
C HIS A 78 -9.77 5.40 6.04
N LYS A 79 -10.95 5.03 6.56
CA LYS A 79 -11.28 5.18 7.99
C LYS A 79 -11.34 3.81 8.66
N LYS A 80 -10.72 3.69 9.84
CA LYS A 80 -10.74 2.48 10.68
C LYS A 80 -12.16 1.95 11.00
N GLY A 81 -13.19 2.82 11.00
CA GLY A 81 -14.58 2.42 11.22
C GLY A 81 -15.29 1.78 10.02
N GLU A 82 -14.81 2.04 8.79
CA GLU A 82 -15.45 1.53 7.56
C GLU A 82 -15.18 0.04 7.36
N ALA A 83 -14.00 -0.44 7.77
CA ALA A 83 -13.68 -1.88 7.75
C ALA A 83 -14.49 -2.68 8.80
N ALA A 84 -14.80 -2.08 9.95
CA ALA A 84 -15.54 -2.73 11.03
C ALA A 84 -17.02 -2.99 10.68
N GLY A 85 -17.65 -2.10 9.91
CA GLY A 85 -19.05 -2.26 9.48
C GLY A 85 -19.27 -3.43 8.52
N LEU A 86 -18.26 -3.81 7.74
CA LEU A 86 -18.35 -4.93 6.80
C LEU A 86 -18.27 -6.30 7.49
N GLY A 87 -17.60 -6.40 8.64
CA GLY A 87 -17.52 -7.64 9.43
C GLY A 87 -18.84 -8.07 10.06
N GLN A 88 -19.80 -7.14 10.20
CA GLN A 88 -21.12 -7.40 10.79
C GLN A 88 -22.13 -7.92 9.76
N ALA A 89 -21.87 -7.77 8.46
CA ALA A 89 -22.76 -8.24 7.39
C ALA A 89 -22.69 -9.77 7.15
N TYR A 90 -21.71 -10.45 7.74
CA TYR A 90 -21.48 -11.89 7.56
C TYR A 90 -21.64 -12.71 8.85
N ALA A 91 -22.19 -12.11 9.92
CA ALA A 91 -22.46 -12.77 11.20
C ALA A 91 -23.94 -13.22 11.31
N GLY A 92 -24.47 -13.78 10.23
CA GLY A 92 -25.79 -14.43 10.18
C GLY A 92 -25.69 -15.92 10.42
#